data_AF-A0A9K3DV63-F1
#
_entry.id   AF-A0A9K3DV63-F1
#
_cell.length_a   1.000
_cell.length_b   1.000
_cell.length_c   1.000
_cell.angle_alpha   90.00
_cell.angle_beta   90.00
_cell.angle_gamma   90.00
#
_symmetry.space_group_name_H-M   'P 1'
#
loop_
_entity.id
_entity.type
_entity.pdbx_description
1 polymer ?
#
loop_
_entity_poly.entity_id
_entity_poly.type
_entity_poly.pdbx_seq_one_letter_code
_entity_poly.pdbx_strand_id
1 'polypeptide(L)'
;MKGTDVKLVIQKTLYTSDTLKTQNRLNMPLNQLETDEFLTEDERTIIESVVPKENTIEVSLLGPTLEMYELKMELTMWHLLRTKNYVLKTNWHRFWFDNKRHLKEGSKIQVWSFRRDQQLCFAITCVEKPGDVF
;
A
#
# COMPACT_ATOMS: atom_id res chain seq x y z
N MET A 1 -16.80 -10.85 -0.40
CA MET A 1 -16.35 -9.48 -0.05
C MET A 1 -17.35 -8.49 -0.60
N LYS A 2 -17.72 -7.44 0.15
CA LYS A 2 -18.61 -6.35 -0.30
C LYS A 2 -17.86 -5.01 -0.25
N GLY A 3 -16.72 -4.93 -0.93
CA GLY A 3 -15.98 -3.68 -1.05
C GLY A 3 -16.62 -2.76 -2.08
N THR A 4 -16.66 -1.46 -1.82
CA THR A 4 -17.12 -0.42 -2.75
C THR A 4 -15.98 0.52 -3.11
N ASP A 5 -16.17 1.38 -4.11
CA ASP A 5 -15.17 2.39 -4.54
C ASP A 5 -13.77 1.78 -4.78
N VAL A 6 -13.73 0.71 -5.57
CA VAL A 6 -12.50 -0.01 -5.88
C VAL A 6 -11.69 0.79 -6.90
N LYS A 7 -10.46 1.15 -6.56
CA LYS A 7 -9.57 1.93 -7.42
C LYS A 7 -8.19 1.29 -7.45
N LEU A 8 -7.59 1.20 -8.64
CA LEU A 8 -6.18 0.84 -8.78
C LEU A 8 -5.35 2.06 -8.39
N VAL A 9 -4.53 1.94 -7.35
CA VAL A 9 -3.73 3.05 -6.83
C VAL A 9 -2.38 3.11 -7.53
N ILE A 10 -1.72 1.96 -7.67
CA ILE A 10 -0.41 1.86 -8.33
C ILE A 10 -0.17 0.44 -8.83
N GLN A 11 0.52 0.33 -9.96
CA GLN A 11 1.20 -0.88 -10.38
C GLN A 11 2.72 -0.65 -10.34
N LYS A 12 3.45 -1.49 -9.59
CA LYS A 12 4.91 -1.34 -9.45
C LYS A 12 5.61 -2.67 -9.22
N THR A 13 6.92 -2.70 -9.46
CA THR A 13 7.78 -3.79 -9.04
C THR A 13 8.05 -3.69 -7.53
N LEU A 14 7.97 -4.82 -6.81
CA LEU A 14 8.49 -4.91 -5.44
C LEU A 14 10.01 -4.89 -5.46
N TYR A 15 10.61 -3.83 -4.95
CA TYR A 15 12.06 -3.71 -4.87
C TYR A 15 12.59 -4.23 -3.53
N THR A 16 13.90 -4.48 -3.45
CA THR A 16 14.59 -4.86 -2.21
C THR A 16 14.26 -3.92 -1.05
N SER A 17 14.16 -2.61 -1.30
CA SER A 17 13.82 -1.62 -0.26
C SER A 17 12.42 -1.82 0.33
N ASP A 18 11.48 -2.40 -0.41
CA ASP A 18 10.14 -2.75 0.07
C ASP A 18 10.16 -4.08 0.86
N THR A 19 11.16 -4.95 0.67
CA THR A 19 11.24 -6.27 1.33
C THR A 19 12.20 -6.29 2.53
N LEU A 20 12.92 -5.20 2.79
CA LEU A 20 13.86 -5.10 3.90
C LEU A 20 13.16 -4.86 5.26
N LYS A 21 13.47 -5.71 6.25
CA LYS A 21 12.98 -5.58 7.63
C LYS A 21 13.30 -4.22 8.26
N THR A 22 14.46 -3.65 7.93
CA THR A 22 14.89 -2.35 8.45
C THR A 22 14.07 -1.18 7.91
N GLN A 23 13.45 -1.33 6.73
CA GLN A 23 12.60 -0.31 6.12
C GLN A 23 11.14 -0.47 6.51
N ASN A 24 10.66 -1.72 6.59
CA ASN A 24 9.31 -2.09 7.06
C ASN A 24 8.18 -1.23 6.45
N ARG A 25 8.26 -0.99 5.14
CA ARG A 25 7.34 -0.12 4.41
C ARG A 25 7.23 -0.47 2.94
N LEU A 26 6.09 -0.16 2.33
CA LEU A 26 5.90 -0.09 0.88
C LEU A 26 5.80 1.37 0.46
N ASN A 27 6.68 1.81 -0.43
CA ASN A 27 6.59 3.16 -1.02
C ASN A 27 5.70 3.16 -2.27
N MET A 28 4.85 4.18 -2.38
CA MET A 28 4.00 4.47 -3.54
C MET A 28 4.19 5.95 -3.94
N PRO A 29 5.18 6.24 -4.81
CA PRO A 29 5.47 7.61 -5.25
C PRO A 29 4.31 8.21 -6.05
N LEU A 30 3.96 9.48 -5.79
CA LEU A 30 2.81 10.14 -6.42
C LEU A 30 2.89 10.17 -7.96
N ASN A 31 4.09 10.34 -8.50
CA ASN A 31 4.33 10.36 -9.95
C ASN A 31 4.23 8.98 -10.62
N GLN A 32 3.95 7.92 -9.87
CA GLN A 32 3.74 6.56 -10.36
C GLN A 32 2.32 6.03 -10.06
N LEU A 33 1.46 6.86 -9.46
CA LEU A 33 0.10 6.45 -9.16
C LEU A 33 -0.75 6.43 -10.44
N GLU A 34 -1.66 5.47 -10.49
CA GLU A 34 -2.75 5.45 -11.46
C GLU A 34 -3.87 6.40 -11.04
N THR A 35 -4.03 6.64 -9.73
CA THR A 35 -4.95 7.64 -9.17
C THR A 35 -4.51 8.10 -7.78
N ASP A 36 -4.77 9.38 -7.48
CA ASP A 36 -4.68 9.98 -6.14
C ASP A 36 -6.08 10.21 -5.51
N GLU A 37 -7.14 9.75 -6.17
CA GLU A 37 -8.53 10.02 -5.78
C GLU A 37 -9.12 8.90 -4.92
N PHE A 38 -8.31 8.27 -4.06
CA PHE A 38 -8.77 7.17 -3.19
C PHE A 38 -9.03 7.60 -1.74
N LEU A 39 -8.62 8.80 -1.35
CA LEU A 39 -8.91 9.39 -0.04
C LEU A 39 -10.20 10.21 -0.06
N THR A 40 -10.90 10.25 1.06
CA THR A 40 -11.91 11.28 1.36
C THR A 40 -11.21 12.61 1.70
N GLU A 41 -11.95 13.72 1.70
CA GLU A 41 -11.41 15.04 2.08
C GLU A 41 -10.87 15.06 3.52
N ASP A 42 -11.57 14.40 4.45
CA ASP A 42 -11.12 14.29 5.85
C ASP A 42 -9.81 13.49 5.96
N GLU A 43 -9.72 12.34 5.27
CA GLU A 43 -8.50 11.53 5.26
C GLU A 43 -7.34 12.26 4.57
N ARG A 44 -7.60 13.01 3.50
CA ARG A 44 -6.60 13.85 2.83
C ARG A 44 -6.09 14.92 3.78
N THR A 45 -6.97 15.59 4.50
CA THR A 45 -6.60 16.61 5.51
C THR A 45 -5.70 16.03 6.59
N ILE A 46 -6.00 14.83 7.09
CA ILE A 46 -5.15 14.12 8.06
C ILE A 46 -3.78 13.85 7.44
N ILE A 47 -3.74 13.21 6.28
CA ILE A 47 -2.50 12.77 5.61
C ILE A 47 -1.59 13.94 5.22
N GLU A 48 -2.17 15.09 4.88
CA GLU A 48 -1.44 16.32 4.53
C GLU A 48 -1.03 17.16 5.74
N SER A 49 -1.38 16.74 6.97
CA SER A 49 -0.95 17.42 8.19
C SER A 49 0.58 17.52 8.25
N VAL A 50 1.06 18.72 8.58
CA VAL A 50 2.49 18.99 8.80
C VAL A 50 2.96 18.60 10.20
N VAL A 51 2.04 18.24 11.10
CA VAL A 51 2.36 17.81 12.46
C VAL A 51 2.83 16.36 12.41
N PRO A 52 4.10 16.08 12.78
CA PRO A 52 4.62 14.72 12.75
C PRO A 52 3.78 13.79 13.61
N LYS A 53 3.50 12.58 13.11
CA LYS A 53 2.67 11.52 13.75
C LYS A 53 1.17 11.77 13.74
N GLU A 54 0.69 12.94 13.31
CA GLU A 54 -0.73 13.17 13.06
C GLU A 54 -1.09 12.96 11.58
N ASN A 55 -0.08 12.71 10.74
CA ASN A 55 -0.22 12.52 9.29
C ASN A 55 -0.39 11.05 8.88
N THR A 56 -1.15 10.30 9.67
CA THR A 56 -1.32 8.85 9.47
C THR A 56 -2.76 8.42 9.64
N ILE A 57 -3.21 7.50 8.79
CA ILE A 57 -4.50 6.82 8.93
C ILE A 57 -4.28 5.31 9.06
N GLU A 58 -5.04 4.68 9.95
CA GLU A 58 -5.05 3.22 10.09
C GLU A 58 -5.87 2.59 8.96
N VAL A 59 -5.33 1.57 8.31
CA VAL A 59 -5.98 0.86 7.19
C VAL A 59 -5.87 -0.64 7.35
N SER A 60 -6.84 -1.35 6.80
CA SER A 60 -6.82 -2.82 6.72
C SER A 60 -6.24 -3.27 5.37
N LEU A 61 -5.52 -4.40 5.36
CA LEU A 61 -4.89 -4.92 4.15
C LEU A 61 -5.45 -6.30 3.79
N LEU A 62 -5.90 -6.47 2.57
CA LEU A 62 -6.24 -7.75 1.97
C LEU A 62 -5.00 -8.33 1.30
N GLY A 63 -4.63 -9.55 1.69
CA GLY A 63 -3.51 -10.27 1.12
C GLY A 63 -3.77 -10.85 -0.28
N PRO A 64 -2.71 -11.34 -0.94
CA PRO A 64 -2.80 -11.99 -2.25
C PRO A 64 -3.60 -13.30 -2.24
N THR A 65 -3.90 -13.86 -1.06
CA THR A 65 -4.73 -15.05 -0.86
C THR A 65 -6.22 -14.73 -0.65
N LEU A 66 -6.62 -13.46 -0.81
CA LEU A 66 -7.98 -12.97 -0.53
C LEU A 66 -8.39 -13.06 0.95
N GLU A 67 -7.41 -13.12 1.85
CA GLU A 67 -7.61 -13.08 3.29
C GLU A 67 -7.24 -11.71 3.85
N MET A 68 -8.06 -11.18 4.76
CA MET A 68 -7.74 -9.94 5.47
C MET A 68 -6.58 -10.22 6.42
N TYR A 69 -5.54 -9.40 6.36
CA TYR A 69 -4.44 -9.49 7.29
C TYR A 69 -4.86 -9.03 8.68
N GLU A 70 -4.47 -9.79 9.70
CA GLU A 70 -4.92 -9.58 11.09
C GLU A 70 -4.43 -8.27 11.69
N LEU A 71 -3.22 -7.84 11.29
CA LEU A 71 -2.61 -6.61 11.80
C LEU A 71 -2.91 -5.44 10.88
N LYS A 72 -3.24 -4.30 11.50
CA LYS A 72 -3.47 -3.05 10.81
C LYS A 72 -2.18 -2.47 10.23
N MET A 73 -2.33 -1.68 9.17
CA MET A 73 -1.26 -0.88 8.58
C MET A 73 -1.51 0.60 8.86
N GLU A 74 -0.46 1.40 8.80
CA GLU A 74 -0.60 2.85 8.70
C GLU A 74 -0.31 3.28 7.27
N LEU A 75 -1.20 4.10 6.70
CA LEU A 75 -0.91 4.92 5.52
C LEU A 75 -0.44 6.30 6.00
N THR A 76 0.62 6.83 5.38
CA THR A 76 1.11 8.19 5.61
C THR A 76 1.63 8.81 4.31
N MET A 77 1.77 10.14 4.28
CA MET A 77 2.46 10.85 3.20
C MET A 77 3.83 11.32 3.65
N TRP A 78 4.87 10.99 2.89
CA TRP A 78 6.22 11.51 3.07
C TRP A 78 6.55 12.53 1.99
N HIS A 79 7.03 13.70 2.42
CA HIS A 79 7.46 14.77 1.54
C HIS A 79 8.97 14.62 1.28
N LEU A 80 9.33 14.32 0.04
CA LEU A 80 10.71 14.33 -0.44
C LEU A 80 10.96 15.62 -1.21
N LEU A 81 12.24 15.96 -1.45
CA LEU A 81 12.61 17.19 -2.15
C LEU A 81 11.97 17.36 -3.54
N ARG A 82 11.67 16.25 -4.24
CA ARG A 82 11.18 16.25 -5.63
C ARG A 82 9.81 15.61 -5.83
N THR A 83 9.29 14.93 -4.81
CA THR A 83 8.03 14.19 -4.91
C THR A 83 7.43 13.99 -3.52
N LYS A 84 6.16 13.60 -3.46
CA LYS A 84 5.59 13.01 -2.25
C LYS A 84 5.35 11.54 -2.48
N ASN A 85 5.36 10.76 -1.41
CA ASN A 85 5.09 9.33 -1.47
C ASN A 85 4.02 8.97 -0.45
N TYR A 86 3.01 8.23 -0.87
CA TYR A 86 2.26 7.42 0.08
C TYR A 86 3.13 6.27 0.56
N VAL A 87 3.01 5.95 1.85
CA VAL A 87 3.78 4.89 2.48
C VAL A 87 2.85 4.04 3.33
N LEU A 88 2.75 2.75 3.01
CA LEU A 88 2.18 1.75 3.92
C LEU A 88 3.29 1.25 4.84
N LYS A 89 3.12 1.37 6.16
CA LYS A 89 4.17 1.06 7.15
C LYS A 89 3.62 0.32 8.38
N THR A 90 4.46 0.19 9.42
CA THR A 90 4.21 -0.45 10.72
C THR A 90 4.25 -1.98 10.67
N ASN A 91 3.39 -2.63 9.89
CA ASN A 91 3.36 -4.10 9.80
C ASN A 91 3.73 -4.66 8.41
N TRP A 92 4.17 -3.81 7.49
CA TRP A 92 4.39 -4.17 6.09
C TRP A 92 5.36 -5.33 5.89
N HIS A 93 6.55 -5.31 6.51
CA HIS A 93 7.52 -6.38 6.33
C HIS A 93 6.98 -7.72 6.80
N ARG A 94 6.24 -7.75 7.92
CA ARG A 94 5.64 -8.99 8.42
C ARG A 94 4.59 -9.51 7.43
N PHE A 95 3.71 -8.63 6.95
CA PHE A 95 2.75 -8.98 5.89
C PHE A 95 3.45 -9.55 4.64
N TRP A 96 4.49 -8.88 4.15
CA TRP A 96 5.26 -9.37 3.01
C TRP A 96 5.91 -10.74 3.30
N PHE A 97 6.54 -10.89 4.46
CA PHE A 97 7.22 -12.13 4.85
C PHE A 97 6.26 -13.33 4.92
N ASP A 98 5.08 -13.12 5.50
CA ASP A 98 4.03 -14.14 5.62
C ASP A 98 3.47 -14.50 4.22
N ASN A 99 3.48 -13.54 3.28
CA ASN A 99 2.98 -13.70 1.91
C ASN A 99 4.09 -13.92 0.85
N LYS A 100 5.36 -14.12 1.24
CA LYS A 100 6.52 -14.12 0.33
C LYS A 100 6.50 -15.20 -0.76
N ARG A 101 5.70 -16.26 -0.56
CA ARG A 101 5.46 -17.29 -1.58
C ARG A 101 4.66 -16.74 -2.77
N HIS A 102 3.84 -15.72 -2.55
CA HIS A 102 3.00 -15.07 -3.54
C HIS A 102 3.57 -13.70 -3.97
N LEU A 103 4.26 -13.00 -3.07
CA LEU A 103 4.85 -11.67 -3.28
C LEU A 103 6.37 -11.74 -3.22
N LYS A 104 7.02 -12.27 -4.26
CA LYS A 104 8.48 -12.31 -4.31
C LYS A 104 9.06 -10.93 -4.59
N GLU A 105 10.26 -10.66 -4.11
CA GLU A 105 11.05 -9.53 -4.60
C GLU A 105 11.19 -9.62 -6.13
N GLY A 106 11.03 -8.48 -6.81
CA GLY A 106 10.99 -8.41 -8.28
C GLY A 106 9.62 -8.70 -8.88
N SER A 107 8.62 -9.14 -8.11
CA SER A 107 7.26 -9.31 -8.64
C SER A 107 6.66 -7.97 -9.02
N LYS A 108 5.92 -7.92 -10.12
CA LYS A 108 5.03 -6.80 -10.42
C LYS A 108 3.75 -6.98 -9.60
N ILE A 109 3.44 -5.99 -8.79
CA ILE A 109 2.25 -5.98 -7.93
C ILE A 109 1.32 -4.84 -8.33
N GLN A 110 0.07 -5.00 -7.97
CA GLN A 110 -0.91 -3.92 -7.93
C GLN A 110 -1.36 -3.69 -6.50
N VAL A 111 -1.49 -2.41 -6.15
CA VAL A 111 -2.12 -1.96 -4.92
C VAL A 111 -3.46 -1.35 -5.28
N TRP A 112 -4.52 -1.89 -4.71
CA TRP A 112 -5.89 -1.42 -4.90
C TRP A 112 -6.39 -0.80 -3.61
N SER A 113 -7.10 0.32 -3.68
CA SER A 113 -7.91 0.82 -2.57
C SER A 113 -9.35 0.35 -2.73
N PHE A 114 -10.03 0.17 -1.61
CA PHE A 114 -11.48 -0.04 -1.57
C PHE A 114 -12.05 0.41 -0.23
N ARG A 115 -13.36 0.56 -0.17
CA ARG A 115 -14.10 0.90 1.05
C ARG A 115 -14.82 -0.32 1.58
N ARG A 116 -14.72 -0.53 2.90
CA ARG A 116 -15.53 -1.51 3.65
C ARG A 116 -16.09 -0.80 4.87
N ASP A 117 -17.41 -0.74 4.98
CA ASP A 117 -18.08 -0.02 6.06
C ASP A 117 -17.57 1.44 6.18
N GLN A 118 -17.37 2.08 5.01
CA GLN A 118 -16.78 3.43 4.80
C GLN A 118 -15.28 3.56 5.16
N GLN A 119 -14.66 2.54 5.75
CA GLN A 119 -13.23 2.57 6.08
C GLN A 119 -12.36 2.28 4.85
N LEU A 120 -11.26 3.04 4.69
CA LEU A 120 -10.24 2.77 3.68
C LEU A 120 -9.53 1.45 3.97
N CYS A 121 -9.51 0.59 2.96
CA CYS A 121 -8.75 -0.64 2.94
C CYS A 121 -7.90 -0.70 1.66
N PHE A 122 -6.84 -1.51 1.71
CA PHE A 122 -6.03 -1.81 0.53
C PHE A 122 -6.03 -3.30 0.23
N ALA A 123 -5.81 -3.68 -1.02
CA ALA A 123 -5.53 -5.05 -1.45
C ALA A 123 -4.22 -5.10 -2.23
N ILE A 124 -3.42 -6.14 -1.97
CA ILE A 124 -2.16 -6.39 -2.68
C ILE A 124 -2.33 -7.62 -3.55
N THR A 125 -2.08 -7.48 -4.85
CA THR A 125 -2.14 -8.59 -5.80
C THR A 125 -0.83 -8.69 -6.57
N CYS A 126 -0.45 -9.91 -6.93
CA CYS A 126 0.70 -10.19 -7.78
C CYS A 126 0.19 -10.39 -9.20
N VAL A 127 0.69 -9.61 -10.16
CA VAL A 127 0.29 -9.71 -11.58
C VAL A 127 1.36 -10.34 -12.46
N GLU A 128 2.62 -10.35 -12.02
CA GLU A 128 3.74 -10.98 -12.73
C GLU A 128 4.80 -11.40 -11.71
N LYS A 129 5.31 -12.64 -11.78
CA LYS A 129 6.38 -13.11 -10.90
C LYS A 129 7.74 -12.96 -11.57
N PRO A 130 8.83 -12.86 -10.80
CA PRO A 130 10.17 -12.86 -11.36
C PRO A 130 10.40 -14.13 -12.19
N GLY A 131 10.80 -13.95 -13.45
CA GLY A 131 11.07 -15.03 -14.38
C GLY A 131 9.88 -15.49 -15.22
N ASP A 132 8.70 -14.89 -15.05
CA ASP A 132 7.62 -15.04 -16.03
C ASP A 132 7.99 -14.21 -17.27
N VAL A 133 8.44 -14.87 -18.35
CA VAL A 133 8.65 -14.25 -19.67
C VAL A 133 7.42 -14.56 -20.51
N PHE A 134 6.70 -13.53 -20.95
CA PHE A 134 5.56 -13.66 -21.87
C PHE A 134 6.04 -13.95 -23.31
#